data_AF-A0A544TSP8-F1
#
_entry.id   AF-A0A544TSP8-F1
#
_cell.length_a   1.000
_cell.length_b   1.000
_cell.length_c   1.000
_cell.angle_alpha   90.00
_cell.angle_beta   90.00
_cell.angle_gamma   90.00
#
_symmetry.space_group_name_H-M   'P 1'
#
loop_
_entity.id
_entity.type
_entity.pdbx_description
1 polymer ?
#
loop_
_entity_poly.entity_id
_entity_poly.type
_entity_poly.pdbx_seq_one_letter_code
_entity_poly.pdbx_strand_id
1 'polypeptide(L)' 'MKKSKVVIPIMVVVAVLATWILNKDHSEVPLLHKILITVGACILSGGLGYLLLGSDVQKVDPKPNQQNKKGSRK' A
#
# COMPACT_ATOMS: atom_id res chain seq x y z
N MET A 1 -1.37 15.71 -3.01
CA MET A 1 -0.48 15.12 -1.98
C MET A 1 -1.16 14.02 -1.14
N LYS A 2 -2.09 13.22 -1.70
CA LYS A 2 -2.87 12.21 -0.93
C LYS A 2 -2.36 10.76 -1.09
N LYS A 3 -1.33 10.55 -1.92
CA LYS A 3 -0.83 9.24 -2.38
C LYS A 3 -0.15 8.42 -1.28
N SER A 4 0.31 9.07 -0.22
CA SER A 4 1.18 8.47 0.80
C SER A 4 0.44 7.67 1.88
N LYS A 5 -0.90 7.77 1.97
CA LYS A 5 -1.64 7.21 3.11
C LYS A 5 -1.87 5.71 3.02
N VAL A 6 -1.81 5.14 1.81
CA VAL A 6 -2.02 3.69 1.57
C VAL A 6 -0.70 2.91 1.60
N VAL A 7 0.43 3.56 1.28
CA VAL A 7 1.76 2.93 1.27
C VAL A 7 2.22 2.55 2.68
N ILE A 8 1.89 3.38 3.67
CA ILE A 8 2.26 3.17 5.08
C ILE A 8 1.72 1.85 5.65
N PRO A 9 0.42 1.53 5.58
CA PRO A 9 -0.09 0.26 6.10
C PRO A 9 0.47 -0.95 5.36
N ILE A 10 0.71 -0.83 4.05
CA ILE A 10 1.32 -1.91 3.26
C ILE A 10 2.73 -2.23 3.77
N MET A 11 3.56 -1.21 4.04
CA MET A 11 4.89 -1.40 4.62
C MET A 11 4.85 -2.10 5.97
N VAL A 12 3.90 -1.76 6.83
CA VAL A 12 3.75 -2.38 8.16
C VAL A 12 3.38 -3.86 8.03
N VAL A 13 2.41 -4.19 7.17
CA VAL A 13 1.97 -5.58 6.96
C VAL A 13 3.11 -6.44 6.42
N VAL A 14 3.87 -5.92 5.46
CA VAL A 14 5.01 -6.63 4.85
C VAL A 14 6.11 -6.89 5.87
N ALA A 15 6.45 -5.88 6.69
CA ALA A 15 7.49 -6.02 7.72
C ALA A 15 7.11 -7.10 8.75
N VAL A 16 5.85 -7.13 9.19
CA VAL A 16 5.35 -8.15 10.13
C VAL A 16 5.38 -9.53 9.49
N LEU A 17 4.87 -9.69 8.26
CA LEU A 17 4.84 -10.98 7.56
C LEU A 17 6.24 -11.53 7.28
N ALA A 18 7.15 -10.69 6.79
CA ALA A 18 8.53 -11.09 6.49
C ALA A 18 9.24 -11.56 7.77
N THR A 19 9.10 -10.78 8.86
CA THR A 19 9.69 -11.14 10.16
C THR A 19 9.07 -12.43 10.70
N TRP A 20 7.76 -12.61 10.53
CA TRP A 20 7.06 -13.78 11.06
C TRP A 20 7.46 -15.07 10.33
N ILE A 21 7.54 -15.04 8.99
CA ILE A 21 7.99 -16.18 8.19
C ILE A 21 9.46 -16.52 8.47
N LEU A 22 10.33 -15.52 8.55
CA LEU A 22 11.76 -15.73 8.84
C LEU A 22 12.01 -16.28 10.23
N ASN A 23 11.15 -15.97 11.19
CA ASN A 23 11.29 -16.46 12.55
C ASN A 23 10.64 -17.84 12.75
N LYS A 24 9.59 -18.15 11.99
CA LYS A 24 8.80 -19.38 12.14
C LYS A 24 9.41 -20.57 11.40
N ASP A 25 9.78 -20.40 10.13
CA ASP A 25 10.19 -21.52 9.27
C ASP A 25 11.69 -21.50 8.92
N HIS A 26 12.38 -20.39 9.20
CA HIS A 26 13.74 -20.15 8.73
C HIS A 26 14.67 -19.63 9.84
N SER A 27 14.57 -20.21 11.03
CA SER A 27 15.42 -19.83 12.18
C SER A 27 16.92 -20.08 11.92
N GLU A 28 17.21 -21.07 11.09
CA GLU A 28 18.53 -21.50 10.62
C GLU A 28 19.15 -20.57 9.55
N VAL A 29 18.36 -19.67 8.95
CA VAL A 29 18.87 -18.73 7.95
C VAL A 29 19.68 -17.62 8.64
N PRO A 30 20.92 -17.33 8.19
CA PRO A 30 21.74 -16.28 8.78
C PRO A 30 21.05 -14.90 8.75
N LEU A 31 21.25 -14.11 9.81
CA LEU A 31 20.64 -12.77 9.98
C LEU A 31 20.81 -11.86 8.74
N LEU A 32 21.95 -11.95 8.08
CA LEU A 32 22.25 -11.15 6.87
C LEU A 32 21.28 -11.46 5.73
N HIS A 33 20.97 -12.74 5.51
CA HIS A 33 20.03 -13.16 4.46
C HIS A 33 18.59 -12.78 4.85
N LYS A 34 18.26 -12.85 6.13
CA LYS A 34 16.96 -12.40 6.66
C LYS A 34 16.70 -10.92 6.35
N ILE A 35 17.71 -10.07 6.56
CA ILE A 35 17.62 -8.64 6.25
C ILE A 35 17.46 -8.42 4.75
N LEU A 36 18.24 -9.13 3.92
CA LEU A 36 18.16 -9.00 2.46
C LEU A 36 16.78 -9.37 1.91
N ILE A 37 16.19 -10.46 2.42
CA ILE A 37 14.83 -10.90 2.06
C ILE A 37 13.80 -9.85 2.50
N THR A 38 13.92 -9.33 3.71
CA THR A 38 12.98 -8.32 4.24
C THR A 38 13.04 -7.03 3.40
N VAL A 39 14.25 -6.57 3.05
CA VAL A 39 14.45 -5.39 2.19
C VAL A 39 13.89 -5.65 0.79
N GLY A 40 14.16 -6.82 0.20
CA GLY A 40 13.60 -7.21 -1.10
C GLY A 40 12.07 -7.28 -1.10
N ALA A 41 11.48 -7.84 -0.05
CA ALA A 41 10.03 -7.93 0.13
C ALA A 41 9.39 -6.54 0.27
N CYS A 42 10.01 -5.63 1.03
CA CYS A 42 9.56 -4.24 1.15
C CYS A 42 9.61 -3.51 -0.20
N ILE A 43 10.71 -3.63 -0.96
CA ILE A 43 10.85 -2.97 -2.27
C ILE A 43 9.82 -3.52 -3.26
N LEU A 44 9.69 -4.84 -3.36
CA LEU A 44 8.72 -5.49 -4.24
C LEU A 44 7.28 -5.11 -3.89
N SER A 45 6.92 -5.14 -2.61
CA SER A 45 5.57 -4.79 -2.19
C SER A 45 5.28 -3.30 -2.38
N GLY A 46 6.24 -2.42 -2.11
CA GLY A 46 6.12 -1.00 -2.42
C GLY A 46 5.94 -0.72 -3.91
N GLY A 47 6.71 -1.41 -4.76
CA GLY A 47 6.61 -1.32 -6.22
C GLY A 47 5.28 -1.83 -6.77
N LEU A 48 4.84 -3.02 -6.32
CA LEU A 48 3.54 -3.58 -6.69
C LEU A 48 2.39 -2.72 -6.19
N GLY A 49 2.46 -2.22 -4.96
CA GLY A 49 1.48 -1.29 -4.40
C GLY A 49 1.40 0.00 -5.20
N TYR A 50 2.53 0.54 -5.66
CA TYR A 50 2.56 1.72 -6.52
C TYR A 50 1.97 1.44 -7.92
N LEU A 51 2.26 0.29 -8.53
CA LEU A 51 1.75 -0.08 -9.85
C LEU A 51 0.24 -0.31 -9.82
N LEU A 52 -0.23 -1.11 -8.86
CA LEU A 52 -1.64 -1.46 -8.71
C LEU A 52 -2.47 -0.23 -8.32
N LEU A 53 -2.08 0.45 -7.24
CA LEU A 53 -2.79 1.61 -6.73
C LEU A 53 -2.60 2.85 -7.62
N GLY A 54 -1.47 2.96 -8.32
CA GLY A 54 -1.23 4.01 -9.31
C GLY A 54 -2.24 3.94 -10.46
N SER A 55 -2.70 2.74 -10.81
CA SER A 55 -3.73 2.52 -11.82
C SER A 55 -5.14 2.83 -11.30
N ASP A 56 -5.45 2.42 -10.05
CA ASP A 56 -6.78 2.65 -9.43
C ASP A 56 -7.01 4.10 -8.96
N VAL A 57 -5.97 4.81 -8.50
CA VAL A 57 -6.09 6.21 -8.04
C VAL A 57 -6.43 7.17 -9.19
N GLN A 58 -6.21 6.78 -10.44
CA GLN A 58 -6.64 7.60 -11.59
C GLN A 58 -8.17 7.57 -11.79
N LYS A 59 -8.88 6.57 -11.24
CA LYS A 59 -10.34 6.61 -11.07
C LYS A 59 -10.69 7.09 -9.66
N VAL A 60 -10.33 8.33 -9.33
CA VAL A 60 -11.14 9.06 -8.35
C VAL A 60 -12.46 9.32 -9.06
N ASP A 61 -13.46 8.45 -8.86
CA ASP A 61 -14.81 8.73 -9.33
C ASP A 61 -15.17 10.13 -8.79
N PRO A 62 -15.36 11.13 -9.68
CA PRO A 62 -15.58 12.48 -9.24
C PRO A 62 -16.79 12.47 -8.32
N LYS A 63 -16.56 12.82 -7.05
CA LYS A 63 -17.61 13.02 -6.05
C LYS A 63 -18.72 13.83 -6.73
N PRO A 64 -19.95 13.31 -6.86
CA PRO A 64 -20.96 13.94 -7.70
C PRO A 64 -21.13 15.38 -7.21
N ASN A 65 -20.80 16.32 -8.08
CA ASN A 65 -20.88 17.74 -7.81
C ASN A 65 -22.35 18.07 -7.50
N GLN A 66 -22.68 18.26 -6.23
CA GLN A 66 -23.96 18.82 -5.78
C GLN A 66 -23.96 20.33 -6.08
N GLN A 67 -23.74 20.70 -7.34
CA GLN A 67 -24.07 22.02 -7.85
C GLN A 67 -25.40 21.91 -8.57
N ASN A 68 -26.34 22.71 -8.10
CA ASN A 68 -27.54 23.13 -8.81
C ASN A 68 -28.79 22.25 -8.64
N LYS A 69 -29.52 22.49 -7.55
CA LYS A 69 -30.94 22.85 -7.66
C LYS A 69 -31.22 24.13 -6.87
N LYS A 70 -30.74 25.25 -7.41
CA LYS A 70 -31.35 26.56 -7.15
C LYS A 70 -32.43 26.74 -8.23
N GLY A 71 -33.59 26.12 -8.00
CA GLY A 71 -34.79 26.27 -8.82
C GLY A 71 -35.96 26.53 -7.89
N SER A 72 -36.32 27.80 -7.70
CA SER A 72 -37.51 28.36 -8.34
C SER A 72 -38.80 27.71 -7.84
N ARG A 73 -39.33 28.25 -6.74
CA ARG A 73 -40.77 28.27 -6.52
C ARG A 73 -41.15 29.74 -6.31
N LYS A 74 -41.80 30.27 -7.35
CA LYS A 74 -42.67 31.44 -7.29
C LYS A 74 -43.72 31.26 -6.19
#